data_AF-A0A921GD04-F1
#
_entry.id   AF-A0A921GD04-F1
#
_cell.length_a   1.000
_cell.length_b   1.000
_cell.length_c   1.000
_cell.angle_alpha   90.00
_cell.angle_beta   90.00
_cell.angle_gamma   90.00
#
_symmetry.space_group_name_H-M   'P 1'
#
loop_
_entity.id
_entity.type
_entity.pdbx_description
1 polymer ?
#
loop_
_entity_poly.entity_id
_entity_poly.type
_entity_poly.pdbx_seq_one_letter_code
_entity_poly.pdbx_strand_id
1 'polypeptide(L)'
;MEKKPNTNNRKTGKTNQRNTSKSKTTTSRKTISKKNNNIDTKVFALGGLNEIGKNMYCIEHDNELFIIDAGVKFAEEGLPGIDYVIPDYSYLKKNEKKIRGLMITHGHEDHIGGIPFLLQVVKIPFIYATPLASAMIKRKLDEKRLTNVTKIIQINDEYQIKSKYFNIGFFKTNHSIPESMGIIINSPNGRIVETGDFKF
;
A
#
# COMPACT_ATOMS: atom_id res chain seq x y z
N MET A 1 23.07 -77.46 18.17
CA MET A 1 23.63 -76.22 18.74
C MET A 1 25.10 -76.19 18.30
N GLU A 2 25.33 -75.80 17.04
CA GLU A 2 25.79 -74.45 16.61
C GLU A 2 27.20 -74.11 17.13
N LYS A 3 28.19 -73.69 16.32
CA LYS A 3 28.54 -73.80 14.90
C LYS A 3 30.00 -73.30 14.84
N LYS A 4 30.94 -74.11 14.35
CA LYS A 4 32.23 -73.68 13.74
C LYS A 4 31.96 -73.29 12.26
N PRO A 5 32.91 -72.84 11.42
CA PRO A 5 34.16 -72.07 11.60
C PRO A 5 34.35 -70.97 10.48
N ASN A 6 35.58 -70.43 10.39
CA ASN A 6 36.39 -70.32 9.15
C ASN A 6 36.50 -69.02 8.30
N THR A 7 37.76 -68.53 8.23
CA THR A 7 38.57 -68.22 7.01
C THR A 7 38.23 -66.96 6.17
N ASN A 8 39.11 -66.34 5.36
CA ASN A 8 40.50 -66.58 4.94
C ASN A 8 41.10 -65.30 4.29
N ASN A 9 42.43 -65.23 4.27
CA ASN A 9 43.33 -64.69 3.23
C ASN A 9 43.07 -63.35 2.52
N ARG A 10 44.01 -62.42 2.73
CA ARG A 10 44.40 -61.37 1.77
C ARG A 10 45.46 -61.92 0.81
N LYS A 11 45.19 -61.93 -0.49
CA LYS A 11 46.18 -62.02 -1.57
C LYS A 11 46.20 -60.70 -2.35
N THR A 12 47.38 -60.10 -2.45
CA THR A 12 47.68 -58.95 -3.31
C THR A 12 48.12 -59.45 -4.69
N GLY A 13 47.37 -59.09 -5.74
CA GLY A 13 47.71 -59.30 -7.14
C GLY A 13 47.74 -57.98 -7.91
N LYS A 14 48.75 -57.82 -8.77
CA LYS A 14 49.04 -56.65 -9.61
C LYS A 14 48.06 -56.47 -10.79
N THR A 15 48.19 -55.30 -11.42
CA THR A 15 47.95 -54.94 -12.85
C THR A 15 46.51 -54.68 -13.34
N ASN A 16 46.23 -53.46 -13.81
CA ASN A 16 46.23 -53.14 -15.25
C ASN A 16 45.78 -51.69 -15.55
N GLN A 17 46.51 -51.04 -16.47
CA GLN A 17 46.07 -49.84 -17.17
C GLN A 17 44.89 -50.16 -18.10
N ARG A 18 43.86 -49.31 -18.10
CA ARG A 18 42.91 -49.17 -19.22
C ARG A 18 42.48 -47.71 -19.38
N ASN A 19 42.82 -47.16 -20.53
CA ASN A 19 42.30 -45.90 -21.05
C ASN A 19 40.78 -46.02 -21.26
N THR A 20 40.03 -45.05 -20.75
CA THR A 20 38.67 -44.76 -21.22
C THR A 20 38.49 -43.26 -21.43
N SER A 21 38.07 -42.94 -22.65
CA SER A 21 37.79 -41.64 -23.21
C SER A 21 36.68 -40.92 -22.43
N LYS A 22 37.00 -39.77 -21.82
CA LYS A 22 35.99 -38.86 -21.27
C LYS A 22 35.42 -38.00 -22.41
N SER A 23 34.24 -38.38 -22.88
CA SER A 23 33.31 -37.50 -23.59
C SER A 23 33.07 -36.24 -22.75
N LYS A 24 33.54 -35.09 -23.23
CA LYS A 24 33.19 -33.77 -22.69
C LYS A 24 31.89 -33.32 -23.34
N THR A 25 30.75 -33.75 -22.80
CA THR A 25 29.47 -33.09 -23.06
C THR A 25 29.47 -31.75 -22.30
N THR A 26 29.91 -30.69 -22.97
CA THR A 26 29.70 -29.30 -22.53
C THR A 26 28.24 -28.94 -22.73
N THR A 27 27.39 -29.33 -21.77
CA THR A 27 26.02 -28.80 -21.70
C THR A 27 26.12 -27.36 -21.21
N SER A 28 26.08 -26.39 -22.13
CA SER A 28 25.97 -24.98 -21.78
C SER A 28 24.68 -24.78 -20.99
N ARG A 29 24.78 -24.67 -19.66
CA ARG A 29 23.68 -24.13 -18.85
C ARG A 29 23.52 -22.68 -19.28
N LYS A 30 22.60 -22.43 -20.22
CA LYS A 30 21.98 -21.11 -20.37
C LYS A 30 21.33 -20.81 -19.03
N THR A 31 22.01 -20.03 -18.19
CA THR A 31 21.37 -19.30 -17.11
C THR A 31 20.37 -18.37 -17.76
N ILE A 32 19.12 -18.85 -17.86
CA ILE A 32 17.98 -17.98 -18.08
C ILE A 32 17.96 -17.08 -16.86
N SER A 33 18.50 -15.87 -16.99
CA SER A 33 18.25 -14.81 -16.02
C SER A 33 16.74 -14.61 -16.04
N LYS A 34 16.02 -15.19 -15.07
CA LYS A 34 14.65 -14.76 -14.77
C LYS A 34 14.77 -13.27 -14.48
N LYS A 35 14.36 -12.45 -15.43
CA LYS A 35 14.05 -11.05 -15.18
C LYS A 35 12.93 -11.10 -14.17
N ASN A 36 13.25 -10.98 -12.88
CA ASN A 36 12.25 -10.81 -11.85
C ASN A 36 11.64 -9.44 -12.14
N ASN A 37 10.56 -9.42 -12.93
CA ASN A 37 9.70 -8.25 -13.07
C ASN A 37 8.94 -8.08 -11.75
N ASN A 38 9.67 -7.84 -10.65
CA ASN A 38 9.06 -7.52 -9.39
C ASN A 38 8.61 -6.07 -9.50
N ILE A 39 7.31 -5.88 -9.65
CA ILE A 39 6.74 -4.53 -9.67
C ILE A 39 6.89 -3.97 -8.25
N ASP A 40 7.37 -2.74 -8.15
CA ASP A 40 7.56 -2.07 -6.87
C ASP A 40 6.24 -1.44 -6.39
N THR A 41 5.93 -1.62 -5.11
CA THR A 41 4.96 -0.79 -4.39
C THR A 41 5.57 0.60 -4.17
N LYS A 42 4.91 1.62 -4.70
CA LYS A 42 5.28 3.03 -4.51
C LYS A 42 4.53 3.60 -3.34
N VAL A 43 5.23 4.37 -2.51
CA VAL A 43 4.66 5.19 -1.43
C VAL A 43 5.13 6.62 -1.65
N PHE A 44 4.20 7.56 -1.74
CA PHE A 44 4.53 8.96 -1.99
C PHE A 44 3.47 9.88 -1.41
N ALA A 45 3.83 11.14 -1.17
CA ALA A 45 2.92 12.17 -0.69
C ALA A 45 2.61 13.18 -1.81
N LEU A 46 1.38 13.66 -1.85
CA LEU A 46 0.98 14.82 -2.66
C LEU A 46 0.79 16.08 -1.80
N GLY A 47 0.74 15.93 -0.47
CA GLY A 47 0.73 17.01 0.52
C GLY A 47 1.01 16.50 1.93
N GLY A 48 1.25 17.40 2.89
CA GLY A 48 1.52 17.08 4.30
C GLY A 48 3.00 16.91 4.66
N LEU A 49 3.91 17.01 3.69
CA LEU A 49 5.36 16.98 3.95
C LEU A 49 5.93 18.39 4.11
N ASN A 50 6.69 18.61 5.19
CA ASN A 50 7.30 19.90 5.54
C ASN A 50 6.29 21.06 5.69
N GLU A 51 5.04 20.75 6.02
CA GLU A 51 3.97 21.71 6.29
C GLU A 51 2.96 21.14 7.28
N ILE A 52 2.13 22.03 7.87
CA ILE A 52 1.02 21.61 8.74
C ILE A 52 -0.26 21.60 7.90
N GLY A 53 -0.86 20.43 7.82
CA GLY A 53 -2.09 20.13 7.12
C GLY A 53 -1.92 19.82 5.64
N LYS A 54 -3.02 19.84 4.88
CA LYS A 54 -3.06 19.39 3.47
C LYS A 54 -2.55 17.93 3.33
N ASN A 55 -2.84 17.09 4.33
CA ASN A 55 -2.39 15.69 4.35
C ASN A 55 -2.98 14.93 3.16
N MET A 56 -2.12 14.29 2.37
CA MET A 56 -2.52 13.41 1.27
C MET A 56 -1.36 12.49 0.89
N TYR A 57 -1.53 11.20 1.16
CA TYR A 57 -0.56 10.17 0.86
C TYR A 57 -1.14 9.17 -0.15
N CYS A 58 -0.28 8.48 -0.88
CA CYS A 58 -0.67 7.56 -1.93
C CYS A 58 0.18 6.30 -1.89
N ILE A 59 -0.49 5.16 -2.09
CA ILE A 59 0.15 3.86 -2.24
C ILE A 59 -0.31 3.25 -3.55
N GLU A 60 0.65 2.90 -4.40
CA GLU A 60 0.41 2.37 -5.74
C GLU A 60 1.17 1.06 -5.95
N HIS A 61 0.51 0.05 -6.47
CA HIS A 61 1.14 -1.17 -6.96
C HIS A 61 0.50 -1.56 -8.29
N ASP A 62 1.31 -1.61 -9.35
CA ASP A 62 0.89 -1.90 -10.73
C ASP A 62 -0.29 -1.01 -11.22
N ASN A 63 -1.51 -1.55 -11.20
CA ASN A 63 -2.72 -0.90 -11.71
C ASN A 63 -3.72 -0.52 -10.60
N GLU A 64 -3.32 -0.58 -9.33
CA GLU A 64 -4.13 -0.18 -8.18
C GLU A 64 -3.45 0.95 -7.40
N LEU A 65 -4.23 1.98 -7.08
CA LEU A 65 -3.82 3.14 -6.30
C LEU A 65 -4.84 3.38 -5.19
N PHE A 66 -4.37 3.50 -3.96
CA PHE A 66 -5.15 3.96 -2.81
C PHE A 66 -4.61 5.31 -2.33
N ILE A 67 -5.52 6.21 -1.99
CA ILE A 67 -5.22 7.52 -1.42
C ILE A 67 -5.52 7.45 0.07
N ILE A 68 -4.67 8.05 0.90
CA ILE A 68 -4.91 8.23 2.32
C ILE A 68 -5.03 9.72 2.59
N ASP A 69 -6.20 10.10 3.12
CA ASP A 69 -6.60 11.46 3.42
C ASP A 69 -6.58 12.42 2.20
N ALA A 70 -7.31 13.52 2.35
CA ALA A 70 -7.39 14.60 1.40
C ALA A 70 -7.68 15.90 2.15
N GLY A 71 -6.64 16.47 2.75
CA GLY A 71 -6.70 17.65 3.58
C GLY A 71 -6.67 18.99 2.85
N VAL A 72 -6.96 20.04 3.62
CA VAL A 72 -6.60 21.44 3.30
C VAL A 72 -5.53 21.94 4.24
N LYS A 73 -4.78 22.96 3.83
CA LYS A 73 -4.06 23.85 4.74
C LYS A 73 -4.78 25.20 4.76
N PHE A 74 -5.01 25.76 5.95
CA PHE A 74 -5.55 27.11 6.07
C PHE A 74 -4.49 28.13 5.65
N ALA A 75 -4.93 29.20 4.98
CA ALA A 75 -4.02 30.26 4.57
C ALA A 75 -3.39 30.97 5.77
N GLU A 76 -2.10 31.30 5.65
CA GLU A 76 -1.37 32.09 6.64
C GLU A 76 -1.62 33.60 6.41
N GLU A 77 -1.29 34.43 7.40
CA GLU A 77 -1.54 35.89 7.38
C GLU A 77 -0.99 36.64 6.15
N GLY A 78 -0.05 36.05 5.40
CA GLY A 78 0.54 36.62 4.18
C GLY A 78 -0.25 36.38 2.88
N LEU A 79 -1.41 35.73 2.91
CA LEU A 79 -2.20 35.37 1.72
C LEU A 79 -3.63 35.97 1.77
N PRO A 80 -3.79 37.29 1.60
CA PRO A 80 -5.09 37.93 1.70
C PRO A 80 -6.04 37.45 0.59
N GLY A 81 -7.25 37.05 0.99
CA GLY A 81 -8.30 36.56 0.07
C GLY A 81 -8.21 35.08 -0.27
N ILE A 82 -7.25 34.33 0.29
CA ILE A 82 -7.17 32.88 0.17
C ILE A 82 -7.70 32.24 1.46
N ASP A 83 -8.69 31.35 1.36
CA ASP A 83 -9.21 30.62 2.52
C ASP A 83 -8.46 29.29 2.75
N TYR A 84 -8.17 28.58 1.66
CA TYR A 84 -7.61 27.22 1.70
C TYR A 84 -6.53 27.01 0.63
N VAL A 85 -5.54 26.20 0.97
CA VAL A 85 -4.54 25.64 0.06
C VAL A 85 -4.76 24.12 -0.03
N ILE A 86 -4.83 23.59 -1.26
CA ILE A 86 -5.06 22.16 -1.55
C ILE A 86 -3.88 21.54 -2.32
N PRO A 87 -3.71 20.21 -2.33
CA PRO A 87 -2.68 19.54 -3.14
C PRO A 87 -2.93 19.71 -4.65
N ASP A 88 -1.87 19.53 -5.45
CA ASP A 88 -2.01 19.36 -6.89
C ASP A 88 -2.49 17.93 -7.22
N TYR A 89 -3.68 17.82 -7.83
CA TYR A 89 -4.28 16.54 -8.20
C TYR A 89 -3.90 16.04 -9.60
N SER A 90 -2.98 16.70 -10.30
CA SER A 90 -2.56 16.34 -11.67
C SER A 90 -2.14 14.87 -11.81
N TYR A 91 -1.41 14.34 -10.82
CA TYR A 91 -1.02 12.92 -10.82
C TYR A 91 -2.23 11.99 -10.72
N LEU A 92 -3.14 12.28 -9.79
CA LEU A 92 -4.35 11.49 -9.59
C LEU A 92 -5.25 11.55 -10.82
N LYS A 93 -5.39 12.72 -11.45
CA LYS A 93 -6.18 12.86 -12.67
C LYS A 93 -5.62 12.05 -13.83
N LYS A 94 -4.30 12.09 -14.02
CA LYS A 94 -3.62 11.31 -15.06
C LYS A 94 -3.75 9.79 -14.84
N ASN A 95 -3.83 9.36 -13.58
CA ASN A 95 -3.89 7.96 -13.18
C ASN A 95 -5.28 7.52 -12.66
N GLU A 96 -6.35 8.26 -13.00
CA GLU A 96 -7.69 8.10 -12.43
C GLU A 96 -8.21 6.65 -12.49
N LYS A 97 -7.89 5.92 -13.58
CA LYS A 97 -8.29 4.51 -13.77
C LYS A 97 -7.66 3.53 -12.76
N LYS A 98 -6.53 3.90 -12.14
CA LYS A 98 -5.87 3.08 -11.13
C LYS A 98 -6.51 3.23 -9.75
N ILE A 99 -7.22 4.31 -9.49
CA ILE A 99 -7.77 4.64 -8.18
C ILE A 99 -8.79 3.57 -7.75
N ARG A 100 -8.61 3.01 -6.56
CA ARG A 100 -9.50 2.02 -5.96
C ARG A 100 -10.27 2.58 -4.76
N GLY A 101 -9.73 3.58 -4.09
CA GLY A 101 -10.46 4.28 -3.05
C GLY A 101 -9.62 5.34 -2.33
N LEU A 102 -10.33 6.16 -1.57
CA LEU A 102 -9.79 7.11 -0.61
C LEU A 102 -10.09 6.59 0.79
N MET A 103 -9.08 6.48 1.63
CA MET A 103 -9.19 6.03 3.01
C MET A 103 -8.96 7.20 3.94
N ILE A 104 -9.80 7.34 4.96
CA ILE A 104 -9.80 8.47 5.87
C ILE A 104 -9.36 8.00 7.26
N THR A 105 -8.34 8.64 7.81
CA THR A 105 -7.83 8.35 9.15
C THR A 105 -8.75 8.92 10.24
N HIS A 106 -9.14 10.19 10.10
CA HIS A 106 -10.03 10.88 11.04
C HIS A 106 -10.68 12.13 10.42
N GLY A 107 -11.55 12.80 11.18
CA GLY A 107 -12.44 13.85 10.66
C GLY A 107 -11.91 15.29 10.65
N HIS A 108 -10.63 15.56 10.94
CA HIS A 108 -10.13 16.93 10.92
C HIS A 108 -10.02 17.50 9.49
N GLU A 109 -10.13 18.82 9.37
CA GLU A 109 -10.11 19.54 8.08
C GLU A 109 -8.82 19.32 7.29
N ASP A 110 -7.71 19.22 7.98
CA ASP A 110 -6.42 18.94 7.37
C ASP A 110 -6.25 17.48 6.91
N HIS A 111 -7.27 16.64 7.09
CA HIS A 111 -7.39 15.28 6.54
C HIS A 111 -8.60 15.09 5.62
N ILE A 112 -9.71 15.83 5.79
CA ILE A 112 -10.93 15.66 4.97
C ILE A 112 -11.36 16.90 4.17
N GLY A 113 -10.82 18.07 4.49
CA GLY A 113 -11.30 19.35 3.96
C GLY A 113 -11.08 19.52 2.45
N GLY A 114 -10.12 18.79 1.88
CA GLY A 114 -9.80 18.79 0.45
C GLY A 114 -10.74 17.93 -0.40
N ILE A 115 -11.54 17.05 0.22
CA ILE A 115 -12.39 16.07 -0.49
C ILE A 115 -13.35 16.73 -1.50
N PRO A 116 -14.09 17.81 -1.19
CA PRO A 116 -14.99 18.42 -2.16
C PRO A 116 -14.27 18.92 -3.42
N PHE A 117 -13.06 19.46 -3.27
CA PHE A 117 -12.24 19.94 -4.39
C PHE A 117 -11.67 18.78 -5.20
N LEU A 118 -11.20 17.73 -4.51
CA LEU A 118 -10.69 16.51 -5.15
C LEU A 118 -11.75 15.86 -6.05
N LEU A 119 -12.98 15.71 -5.55
CA LEU A 119 -14.07 15.03 -6.28
C LEU A 119 -14.62 15.84 -7.45
N GLN A 120 -14.34 17.14 -7.54
CA GLN A 120 -14.66 17.94 -8.74
C GLN A 120 -13.74 17.60 -9.92
N VAL A 121 -12.52 17.14 -9.64
CA VAL A 121 -11.48 16.93 -10.66
C VAL A 121 -11.26 15.45 -10.93
N VAL A 122 -11.28 14.61 -9.89
CA VAL A 122 -10.89 13.19 -9.95
C VAL A 122 -12.05 12.29 -9.54
N LYS A 123 -12.34 11.28 -10.36
CA LYS A 123 -13.33 10.25 -10.04
C LYS A 123 -12.76 9.24 -9.06
N ILE A 124 -13.36 9.14 -7.87
CA ILE A 124 -13.00 8.18 -6.83
C ILE A 124 -14.22 7.28 -6.58
N PRO A 125 -14.09 5.94 -6.72
CA PRO A 125 -15.25 5.05 -6.62
C PRO A 125 -15.79 4.92 -5.20
N PHE A 126 -14.90 4.89 -4.19
CA PHE A 126 -15.24 4.68 -2.80
C PHE A 126 -14.42 5.58 -1.87
N ILE A 127 -15.08 6.12 -0.85
CA ILE A 127 -14.45 6.73 0.33
C ILE A 127 -14.70 5.81 1.53
N TYR A 128 -13.65 5.38 2.20
CA TYR A 128 -13.72 4.56 3.41
C TYR A 128 -13.43 5.45 4.62
N ALA A 129 -14.41 5.62 5.49
CA ALA A 129 -14.30 6.51 6.65
C ALA A 129 -15.11 5.97 7.84
N THR A 130 -14.76 6.36 9.06
CA THR A 130 -15.55 6.04 10.25
C THR A 130 -16.93 6.70 10.21
N PRO A 131 -17.91 6.28 11.04
CA PRO A 131 -19.22 6.93 11.11
C PRO A 131 -19.16 8.46 11.27
N LEU A 132 -18.31 8.96 12.16
CA LEU A 132 -18.12 10.39 12.42
C LEU A 132 -17.53 11.11 11.21
N ALA A 133 -16.38 10.63 10.70
CA ALA A 133 -15.75 11.22 9.53
C ALA A 133 -16.67 11.17 8.30
N SER A 134 -17.41 10.08 8.10
CA SER A 134 -18.41 9.94 7.04
C SER A 134 -19.49 11.00 7.13
N ALA A 135 -20.00 11.30 8.33
CA ALA A 135 -21.01 12.33 8.52
C ALA A 135 -20.46 13.74 8.21
N MET A 136 -19.24 14.03 8.65
CA MET A 136 -18.56 15.29 8.36
C MET A 136 -18.31 15.48 6.85
N ILE A 137 -17.87 14.42 6.16
CA ILE A 137 -17.66 14.42 4.70
C ILE A 137 -18.99 14.64 3.98
N LYS A 138 -20.04 13.92 4.34
CA LYS A 138 -21.37 14.10 3.73
C LYS A 138 -21.84 15.55 3.82
N ARG A 139 -21.76 16.17 5.01
CA ARG A 139 -22.11 17.58 5.19
C ARG A 139 -21.34 18.51 4.24
N LYS A 140 -20.03 18.30 4.09
CA LYS A 140 -19.19 19.08 3.15
C LYS A 140 -19.59 18.91 1.70
N LEU A 141 -19.94 17.68 1.30
CA LEU A 141 -20.41 17.40 -0.05
C LEU A 141 -21.78 18.02 -0.30
N ASP A 142 -22.68 18.01 0.69
CA ASP A 142 -23.99 18.65 0.63
C ASP A 142 -23.86 20.16 0.41
N GLU A 143 -22.98 20.83 1.19
CA GLU A 143 -22.68 22.26 1.07
C GLU A 143 -22.20 22.65 -0.35
N LYS A 144 -21.54 21.73 -1.05
CA LYS A 144 -21.03 21.92 -2.42
C LYS A 144 -21.89 21.28 -3.51
N ARG A 145 -23.06 20.72 -3.16
CA ARG A 145 -23.99 20.01 -4.08
C ARG A 145 -23.34 18.80 -4.79
N LEU A 146 -22.46 18.08 -4.09
CA LEU A 146 -21.70 16.92 -4.59
C LEU A 146 -22.19 15.58 -3.99
N THR A 147 -23.45 15.50 -3.58
CA THR A 147 -23.98 14.41 -2.73
C THR A 147 -23.94 13.02 -3.36
N ASN A 148 -23.88 12.92 -4.69
CA ASN A 148 -23.96 11.67 -5.45
C ASN A 148 -22.70 11.36 -6.27
N VAL A 149 -21.58 12.06 -6.04
CA VAL A 149 -20.38 11.89 -6.88
C VAL A 149 -19.53 10.66 -6.51
N THR A 150 -19.70 10.12 -5.31
CA THR A 150 -18.96 8.96 -4.82
C THR A 150 -19.74 8.22 -3.72
N LYS A 151 -19.39 6.94 -3.50
CA LYS A 151 -19.99 6.14 -2.43
C LYS A 151 -19.12 6.19 -1.18
N ILE A 152 -19.70 6.62 -0.06
CA ILE A 152 -19.05 6.57 1.24
C ILE A 152 -19.40 5.25 1.94
N ILE A 153 -18.38 4.48 2.31
CA ILE A 153 -18.47 3.22 3.04
C ILE A 153 -18.03 3.49 4.47
N GLN A 154 -18.94 3.30 5.42
CA GLN A 154 -18.62 3.38 6.84
C GLN A 154 -17.81 2.16 7.26
N ILE A 155 -16.68 2.40 7.93
CA ILE A 155 -15.75 1.36 8.38
C ILE A 155 -15.50 1.48 9.89
N ASN A 156 -15.03 0.38 10.49
CA ASN A 156 -14.51 0.31 11.85
C ASN A 156 -13.14 -0.39 11.83
N ASP A 157 -12.56 -0.65 13.00
CA ASP A 157 -11.26 -1.31 13.17
C ASP A 157 -11.23 -2.80 12.77
N GLU A 158 -12.40 -3.42 12.56
CA GLU A 158 -12.50 -4.81 12.09
C GLU A 158 -12.68 -4.89 10.57
N TYR A 159 -12.98 -3.77 9.91
CA TYR A 159 -13.23 -3.74 8.48
C TYR A 159 -11.95 -4.03 7.69
N GLN A 160 -12.10 -4.73 6.56
CA GLN A 160 -10.99 -5.01 5.64
C GLN A 160 -11.36 -4.66 4.20
N ILE A 161 -10.45 -3.96 3.54
CA ILE A 161 -10.51 -3.71 2.09
C ILE A 161 -9.61 -4.74 1.41
N LYS A 162 -10.19 -5.56 0.54
CA LYS A 162 -9.47 -6.52 -0.29
C LYS A 162 -9.53 -6.08 -1.74
N SER A 163 -8.38 -6.02 -2.38
CA SER A 163 -8.19 -5.69 -3.79
C SER A 163 -7.27 -6.74 -4.43
N LYS A 164 -6.84 -6.54 -5.68
CA LYS A 164 -5.98 -7.52 -6.35
C LYS A 164 -4.62 -7.66 -5.66
N TYR A 165 -4.03 -6.55 -5.25
CA TYR A 165 -2.68 -6.50 -4.69
C TYR A 165 -2.65 -6.12 -3.20
N PHE A 166 -3.71 -5.52 -2.67
CA PHE A 166 -3.72 -5.04 -1.29
C PHE A 166 -4.76 -5.73 -0.40
N ASN A 167 -4.35 -6.03 0.83
CA ASN A 167 -5.23 -6.30 1.96
C ASN A 167 -5.00 -5.22 3.03
N ILE A 168 -6.01 -4.38 3.23
CA ILE A 168 -5.95 -3.18 4.06
C ILE A 168 -6.87 -3.34 5.25
N GLY A 169 -6.35 -3.11 6.45
CA GLY A 169 -7.12 -3.07 7.69
C GLY A 169 -6.85 -1.79 8.48
N PHE A 170 -7.55 -1.65 9.60
CA PHE A 170 -7.55 -0.44 10.42
C PHE A 170 -7.27 -0.77 11.89
N PHE A 171 -6.80 0.19 12.66
CA PHE A 171 -6.64 0.06 14.11
C PHE A 171 -6.93 1.39 14.79
N LYS A 172 -7.49 1.34 16.00
CA LYS A 172 -7.84 2.54 16.77
C LYS A 172 -6.59 3.27 17.26
N THR A 173 -6.69 4.59 17.31
CA THR A 173 -5.67 5.49 17.86
C THR A 173 -6.32 6.48 18.83
N ASN A 174 -5.51 7.11 19.70
CA ASN A 174 -5.98 8.24 20.50
C ASN A 174 -5.63 9.54 19.78
N HIS A 175 -6.60 10.42 19.60
CA HIS A 175 -6.39 11.75 19.03
C HIS A 175 -7.35 12.78 19.67
N SER A 176 -7.38 14.02 19.20
CA SER A 176 -8.30 15.05 19.72
C SER A 176 -9.74 14.92 19.19
N ILE A 177 -9.95 14.16 18.12
CA ILE A 177 -11.29 13.80 17.62
C ILE A 177 -11.54 12.28 17.83
N PRO A 178 -12.78 11.88 18.20
CA PRO A 178 -13.13 10.47 18.29
C PRO A 178 -13.01 9.73 16.95
N GLU A 179 -12.98 8.40 17.02
CA GLU A 179 -12.93 7.52 15.84
C GLU A 179 -11.73 7.79 14.91
N SER A 180 -10.59 8.17 15.49
CA SER A 180 -9.31 8.23 14.78
C SER A 180 -8.71 6.83 14.62
N MET A 181 -8.25 6.52 13.41
CA MET A 181 -7.68 5.22 13.06
C MET A 181 -6.37 5.36 12.29
N GLY A 182 -5.45 4.44 12.58
CA GLY A 182 -4.35 4.13 11.69
C GLY A 182 -4.73 3.04 10.69
N ILE A 183 -3.91 2.87 9.66
CA ILE A 183 -4.14 1.99 8.52
C ILE A 183 -2.95 1.03 8.36
N ILE A 184 -3.23 -0.26 8.19
CA ILE A 184 -2.25 -1.29 7.90
C ILE A 184 -2.49 -1.83 6.50
N ILE A 185 -1.48 -1.71 5.63
CA ILE A 185 -1.59 -2.02 4.21
C ILE A 185 -0.61 -3.13 3.88
N ASN A 186 -1.12 -4.33 3.63
CA ASN A 186 -0.31 -5.45 3.16
C ASN A 186 -0.26 -5.41 1.63
N SER A 187 0.93 -5.16 1.08
CA SER A 187 1.21 -5.17 -0.36
C SER A 187 2.13 -6.35 -0.72
N PRO A 188 2.34 -6.65 -2.02
CA PRO A 188 3.22 -7.74 -2.43
C PRO A 188 4.68 -7.55 -2.01
N ASN A 189 5.13 -6.29 -1.86
CA ASN A 189 6.50 -5.96 -1.46
C ASN A 189 6.69 -5.84 0.06
N GLY A 190 5.61 -5.89 0.85
CA GLY A 190 5.69 -5.76 2.30
C GLY A 190 4.50 -5.04 2.94
N ARG A 191 4.58 -4.87 4.26
CA ARG A 191 3.57 -4.17 5.07
C ARG A 191 3.95 -2.71 5.25
N ILE A 192 2.99 -1.84 4.98
CA ILE A 192 3.07 -0.39 5.19
C ILE A 192 2.09 -0.06 6.32
N VAL A 193 2.48 0.84 7.22
CA VAL A 193 1.62 1.34 8.30
C VAL A 193 1.58 2.85 8.18
N GLU A 194 0.36 3.39 8.12
CA GLU A 194 0.07 4.81 8.19
C GLU A 194 -0.61 5.08 9.52
N THR A 195 0.00 5.90 10.37
CA THR A 195 -0.51 6.09 11.73
C THR A 195 -1.71 7.02 11.77
N GLY A 196 -1.82 7.93 10.80
CA GLY A 196 -2.58 9.16 10.98
C GLY A 196 -2.02 9.97 12.15
N ASP A 197 -2.79 10.95 12.59
CA ASP A 197 -2.45 11.74 13.76
C ASP A 197 -2.83 11.01 15.05
N PHE A 198 -1.88 10.89 15.98
CA PHE A 198 -2.10 10.15 17.21
C PHE A 198 -1.32 10.72 18.40
N LYS A 199 -1.74 10.31 19.60
CA LYS A 199 -1.06 10.48 20.89
C LYS A 199 -1.25 9.21 21.74
N PHE A 200 -0.58 9.13 22.89
CA PHE A 200 -0.78 8.05 23.87
C PHE A 200 -1.49 8.58 25.11
#